data_AF-A0A536ZHF7-F1
#
_entry.id   AF-A0A536ZHF7-F1
#
_cell.length_a   1.000
_cell.length_b   1.000
_cell.length_c   1.000
_cell.angle_alpha   90.00
_cell.angle_beta   90.00
_cell.angle_gamma   90.00
#
_symmetry.space_group_name_H-M   'P 1'
#
loop_
_entity.id
_entity.type
_entity.pdbx_description
1 polymer ?
#
loop_
_entity_poly.entity_id
_entity_poly.type
_entity_poly.pdbx_seq_one_letter_code
_entity_poly.pdbx_strand_id
1 'polypeptide(L)' 'MERYFAPCPRGLETALADELARLGAGDIAAAEGGIAFAGALELAYR' A
#
# COMPACT_ATOMS: atom_id res chain seq x y z
N MET A 1 4.73 1.72 -13.73
CA MET A 1 3.95 1.57 -12.49
C MET A 1 3.58 2.95 -12.00
N GLU A 2 2.36 3.09 -11.50
CA GLU A 2 1.87 4.31 -10.87
C GLU A 2 2.08 4.24 -9.36
N ARG A 3 1.99 5.38 -8.68
CA ARG A 3 2.14 5.48 -7.22
C ARG A 3 0.79 5.80 -6.59
N TYR A 4 0.48 5.09 -5.52
CA TYR A 4 -0.77 5.20 -4.79
C TYR A 4 -0.50 5.43 -3.30
N PHE A 5 -1.52 5.92 -2.61
CA PHE A 5 -1.52 6.07 -1.16
C PHE A 5 -2.79 5.47 -0.57
N ALA A 6 -2.64 4.50 0.32
CA ALA A 6 -3.73 3.85 1.03
C ALA A 6 -3.78 4.36 2.47
N PRO A 7 -4.74 5.22 2.85
CA PRO A 7 -4.89 5.67 4.23
C PRO A 7 -5.36 4.52 5.13
N CYS A 8 -4.85 4.45 6.36
CA CYS A 8 -5.28 3.45 7.34
C CYS A 8 -5.25 3.98 8.78
N PRO A 9 -6.04 3.41 9.70
CA PRO A 9 -5.92 3.68 11.13
C PRO A 9 -4.51 3.43 11.65
N ARG A 10 -4.11 4.21 12.67
CA ARG A 10 -2.84 4.02 13.37
C ARG A 10 -2.75 2.60 13.95
N GLY A 11 -1.61 1.96 13.74
CA GLY A 11 -1.33 0.59 14.17
C GLY A 11 -1.68 -0.49 13.15
N LEU A 12 -2.29 -0.13 12.01
CA LEU A 12 -2.59 -1.07 10.91
C LEU A 12 -1.61 -0.99 9.75
N GLU A 13 -0.63 -0.09 9.79
CA GLU A 13 0.33 0.14 8.72
C GLU A 13 1.09 -1.15 8.35
N THR A 14 1.53 -1.91 9.36
CA THR A 14 2.27 -3.18 9.13
C THR A 14 1.37 -4.24 8.48
N ALA A 15 0.14 -4.40 8.96
CA ALA A 15 -0.80 -5.37 8.39
C ALA A 15 -1.16 -5.02 6.94
N LEU A 16 -1.36 -3.72 6.64
CA LEU A 16 -1.63 -3.23 5.30
C LEU A 16 -0.40 -3.39 4.38
N ALA A 17 0.81 -3.15 4.89
CA ALA A 17 2.05 -3.37 4.15
C ALA A 17 2.18 -4.85 3.70
N ASP A 18 1.94 -5.79 4.62
CA ASP A 18 2.00 -7.23 4.33
C ASP A 18 0.94 -7.64 3.30
N GLU A 19 -0.26 -7.06 3.37
CA GLU A 19 -1.31 -7.30 2.39
C GLU A 19 -0.93 -6.78 1.00
N LEU A 20 -0.46 -5.54 0.91
CA LEU A 20 0.01 -4.93 -0.34
C LEU A 20 1.19 -5.74 -0.94
N ALA A 21 2.11 -6.22 -0.11
CA ALA A 21 3.21 -7.08 -0.57
C ALA A 21 2.70 -8.39 -1.17
N ARG A 22 1.71 -9.05 -0.54
CA ARG A 22 1.08 -10.27 -1.07
C ARG A 22 0.31 -10.02 -2.37
N LEU A 23 -0.25 -8.82 -2.54
CA LEU A 23 -0.91 -8.41 -3.78
C LEU A 23 0.08 -8.02 -4.90
N GLY A 24 1.39 -7.99 -4.61
CA GLY A 24 2.44 -7.68 -5.57
C GLY A 24 2.72 -6.19 -5.73
N ALA A 25 2.35 -5.37 -4.74
CA ALA A 25 2.74 -3.97 -4.70
C ALA A 25 4.26 -3.82 -4.53
N GLY A 26 4.83 -2.83 -5.22
CA GLY A 26 6.22 -2.40 -5.06
C GLY A 26 6.34 -1.14 -4.21
N ASP A 27 7.57 -0.73 -3.90
CA ASP A 27 7.89 0.54 -3.22
C ASP A 27 7.03 0.83 -1.97
N ILE A 28 6.74 -0.22 -1.19
CA ILE A 28 5.87 -0.13 0.00
C ILE A 28 6.60 0.65 1.10
N ALA A 29 6.03 1.79 1.49
CA ALA A 29 6.57 2.66 2.51
C ALA A 29 5.46 3.14 3.46
N ALA A 30 5.60 2.86 4.75
CA ALA A 30 4.73 3.41 5.78
C ALA A 30 4.95 4.91 5.94
N ALA A 31 3.85 5.65 6.04
CA ALA A 31 3.82 7.07 6.33
C ALA A 31 2.80 7.33 7.45
N GLU A 32 2.77 8.55 7.97
CA GLU A 32 1.81 8.88 9.02
C GLU A 32 0.38 8.80 8.48
N GLY A 33 -0.40 7.83 8.99
CA GLY A 33 -1.80 7.63 8.59
C GLY A 33 -2.02 6.82 7.32
N GLY A 34 -1.01 6.10 6.80
CA GLY A 34 -1.20 5.22 5.64
C GLY A 34 0.08 4.63 5.06
N ILE A 35 -0.06 4.02 3.89
CA ILE A 35 1.03 3.37 3.13
C ILE A 35 1.10 3.98 1.73
N ALA A 36 2.30 4.41 1.32
CA ALA A 36 2.62 4.66 -0.07
C ALA A 36 3.10 3.35 -0.74
N PHE A 37 2.68 3.10 -1.98
CA PHE A 37 3.11 1.94 -2.75
C PHE A 37 3.04 2.21 -4.26
N ALA A 38 3.67 1.35 -5.06
CA ALA A 38 3.64 1.40 -6.52
C ALA A 38 3.02 0.13 -7.12
N GLY A 39 2.32 0.28 -8.24
CA GLY A 39 1.62 -0.83 -8.89
C GLY A 39 1.14 -0.55 -10.30
N ALA A 40 0.54 -1.56 -10.93
CA ALA A 40 -0.30 -1.37 -12.11
C ALA A 40 -1.69 -0.86 -11.69
N LEU A 41 -2.42 -0.23 -12.61
CA LEU A 41 -3.76 0.29 -12.31
C LEU A 41 -4.72 -0.79 -11.80
N GLU A 42 -4.62 -2.03 -12.30
CA GLU A 42 -5.42 -3.16 -11.79
C GLU A 42 -5.27 -3.36 -10.28
N LEU A 43 -4.06 -3.15 -9.73
CA LEU A 43 -3.82 -3.28 -8.29
C LEU A 43 -4.62 -2.27 -7.48
N ALA A 44 -4.89 -1.08 -8.02
CA ALA A 44 -5.68 -0.05 -7.34
C ALA A 44 -7.19 -0.33 -7.34
N TYR A 45 -7.64 -1.32 -8.12
CA TYR A 45 -9.05 -1.73 -8.24
C TYR A 45 -9.34 -3.10 -7.63
N ARG A 46 -8.33 -3.79 -7.12
CA ARG A 46 -8.47 -5.07 -6.42
C ARG A 46 -8.75 -4.84 -4.95
#